data_AF-A0A520GMZ7-F1
#
_entry.id   AF-A0A520GMZ7-F1
#
_cell.length_a   1.000
_cell.length_b   1.000
_cell.length_c   1.000
_cell.angle_alpha   90.00
_cell.angle_beta   90.00
_cell.angle_gamma   90.00
#
_symmetry.space_group_name_H-M   'P 1'
#
loop_
_entity.id
_entity.type
_entity.pdbx_description
1 polymer ?
#
loop_
_entity_poly.entity_id
_entity_poly.type
_entity_poly.pdbx_seq_one_letter_code
_entity_poly.pdbx_strand_id
1 'polypeptide(L)'
;MQHSGAGSADMKQSMMAGMDGMQKMQMSGDTDKDFAMMMKLHHQQAVEMAQMELAHGKSPEMKAMSKKIIAAQKKEIAEFDRWLAKQK
;
A
#
# COMPACT_ATOMS: atom_id res chain seq x y z
N MET A 1 8.79 24.21 18.26
CA MET A 1 7.97 22.98 18.39
C MET A 1 6.84 23.04 17.37
N GLN A 2 7.01 22.49 16.17
CA GLN A 2 5.97 22.41 15.13
C GLN A 2 6.32 21.23 14.21
N HIS A 3 5.95 20.00 14.58
CA HIS A 3 6.15 18.81 13.73
C HIS A 3 5.00 17.81 13.82
N SER A 4 3.77 18.30 14.03
CA SER A 4 2.59 17.42 14.13
C SER A 4 1.70 17.45 12.88
N GLY A 5 1.89 18.42 11.98
CA GLY A 5 1.03 18.60 10.78
C GLY A 5 1.54 17.91 9.51
N ALA A 6 2.85 17.74 9.35
CA ALA A 6 3.46 17.20 8.13
C ALA A 6 3.06 15.74 7.88
N GLY A 7 3.21 14.86 8.88
CA GLY A 7 2.95 13.42 8.71
C GLY A 7 1.50 13.08 8.30
N SER A 8 0.51 13.82 8.81
CA SER A 8 -0.89 13.60 8.43
C SER A 8 -1.20 14.11 7.02
N ALA A 9 -0.58 15.22 6.60
CA ALA A 9 -0.72 15.74 5.23
C ALA A 9 -0.07 14.79 4.21
N ASP A 10 1.13 14.30 4.52
CA ASP A 10 1.88 13.34 3.68
C ASP A 10 1.11 12.02 3.55
N MET A 11 0.51 11.53 4.65
CA MET A 11 -0.32 10.33 4.63
C MET A 11 -1.57 10.51 3.76
N LYS A 12 -2.25 11.67 3.86
CA LYS A 12 -3.40 11.98 3.00
C LYS A 12 -2.99 12.05 1.53
N GLN A 13 -1.83 12.63 1.23
CA GLN A 13 -1.31 12.71 -0.13
C GLN A 13 -0.97 11.33 -0.71
N SER A 14 -0.33 10.44 0.07
CA SER A 14 -0.06 9.06 -0.33
C SER A 14 -1.36 8.30 -0.63
N MET A 15 -2.39 8.44 0.22
CA MET A 15 -3.69 7.83 -0.02
C MET A 15 -4.34 8.34 -1.32
N MET A 16 -4.32 9.65 -1.56
CA MET A 16 -4.88 10.24 -2.78
C MET A 16 -4.13 9.77 -4.04
N ALA A 17 -2.80 9.68 -3.98
CA ALA A 17 -1.99 9.16 -5.09
C ALA A 17 -2.29 7.67 -5.38
N GLY A 18 -2.45 6.84 -4.33
CA GLY A 18 -2.86 5.45 -4.48
C GLY A 18 -4.24 5.29 -5.11
N MET A 19 -5.21 6.12 -4.68
CA MET A 19 -6.55 6.14 -5.27
C MET A 19 -6.54 6.54 -6.75
N ASP A 20 -5.78 7.59 -7.10
CA ASP A 20 -5.62 8.03 -8.49
C ASP A 20 -4.97 6.94 -9.36
N GLY A 21 -3.95 6.26 -8.84
CA GLY A 21 -3.33 5.12 -9.51
C GLY A 21 -4.30 3.97 -9.77
N MET A 22 -5.13 3.63 -8.78
CA MET A 22 -6.16 2.60 -8.91
C MET A 22 -7.25 3.00 -9.93
N GLN A 23 -7.69 4.26 -9.94
CA GLN A 23 -8.69 4.74 -10.91
C GLN A 23 -8.15 4.77 -12.35
N LYS A 24 -6.85 4.99 -12.54
CA LYS A 24 -6.20 5.00 -13.86
C LYS A 24 -5.83 3.60 -14.37
N MET A 25 -5.94 2.56 -13.54
CA MET A 25 -5.65 1.19 -13.95
C MET A 25 -6.67 0.75 -15.02
N GLN A 26 -6.15 0.29 -16.16
CA GLN A 26 -7.00 -0.29 -17.21
C GLN A 26 -7.35 -1.73 -16.83
N MET A 27 -8.65 -2.01 -16.72
CA MET A 27 -9.17 -3.34 -16.47
C MET A 27 -8.98 -4.20 -17.71
N SER A 28 -8.45 -5.41 -17.52
CA SER A 28 -8.24 -6.38 -18.60
C SER A 28 -9.53 -7.11 -18.98
N GLY A 29 -10.54 -7.09 -18.10
CA GLY A 29 -11.78 -7.85 -18.25
C GLY A 29 -11.69 -9.28 -17.73
N ASP A 30 -10.50 -9.71 -17.30
CA ASP A 30 -10.27 -10.94 -16.56
C ASP A 30 -10.27 -10.61 -15.06
N THR A 31 -11.28 -11.10 -14.35
CA THR A 31 -11.49 -10.81 -12.92
C THR A 31 -10.28 -11.20 -12.06
N ASP A 32 -9.61 -12.32 -12.37
CA ASP A 32 -8.48 -12.78 -11.56
C ASP A 32 -7.26 -11.90 -11.80
N LYS A 33 -7.00 -11.52 -13.05
CA LYS A 33 -5.95 -10.56 -13.41
C LYS A 33 -6.21 -9.21 -12.78
N ASP A 34 -7.43 -8.71 -12.91
CA ASP A 34 -7.81 -7.40 -12.39
C ASP A 34 -7.73 -7.37 -10.86
N PHE A 35 -8.17 -8.44 -10.17
CA PHE A 35 -8.00 -8.58 -8.73
C PHE A 35 -6.52 -8.54 -8.32
N ALA A 36 -5.67 -9.34 -8.98
CA ALA A 36 -4.25 -9.41 -8.65
C ALA A 36 -3.52 -8.07 -8.88
N MET A 37 -3.83 -7.38 -9.99
CA MET A 37 -3.25 -6.07 -10.29
C MET A 37 -3.71 -5.00 -9.28
N MET A 38 -5.02 -4.95 -8.99
CA MET A 38 -5.58 -3.98 -8.05
C MET A 38 -5.08 -4.22 -6.62
N MET A 39 -5.06 -5.47 -6.16
CA MET A 39 -4.59 -5.80 -4.81
C MET A 39 -3.10 -5.55 -4.65
N LYS A 40 -2.28 -5.84 -5.66
CA LYS A 40 -0.86 -5.46 -5.64
C LYS A 40 -0.69 -3.96 -5.42
N LEU A 41 -1.41 -3.12 -6.17
CA LEU A 41 -1.31 -1.66 -6.05
C LEU A 41 -1.81 -1.16 -4.69
N HIS A 42 -2.96 -1.65 -4.23
CA HIS A 42 -3.51 -1.33 -2.91
C HIS A 42 -2.53 -1.69 -1.78
N HIS A 43 -1.90 -2.86 -1.87
CA HIS A 43 -0.93 -3.31 -0.86
C HIS A 43 0.34 -2.45 -0.88
N GLN A 44 0.80 -2.01 -2.06
CA GLN A 44 1.94 -1.11 -2.16
C GLN A 44 1.68 0.22 -1.42
N GLN A 45 0.47 0.79 -1.59
CA GLN A 45 0.06 2.01 -0.89
C GLN A 45 -0.02 1.79 0.64
N ALA A 46 -0.58 0.67 1.10
CA ALA A 46 -0.64 0.37 2.52
C ALA A 46 0.75 0.14 3.15
N VAL A 47 1.72 -0.42 2.41
CA VAL A 47 3.13 -0.49 2.83
C VAL A 47 3.72 0.90 3.00
N GLU A 48 3.47 1.84 2.08
CA GLU A 48 3.96 3.21 2.18
C GLU A 48 3.39 3.96 3.39
N MET A 49 2.08 3.85 3.62
CA MET A 49 1.45 4.44 4.81
C MET A 49 1.98 3.83 6.12
N ALA A 50 2.19 2.51 6.15
CA ALA A 50 2.75 1.83 7.30
C ALA A 50 4.19 2.30 7.58
N GLN A 51 4.98 2.59 6.54
CA GLN A 51 6.32 3.18 6.69
C GLN A 51 6.26 4.61 7.25
N MET A 52 5.29 5.43 6.82
CA MET A 52 5.07 6.76 7.40
C MET A 52 4.71 6.68 8.89
N GLU A 53 3.85 5.73 9.30
CA GLU A 53 3.55 5.51 10.72
C GLU A 53 4.79 5.07 11.52
N LEU A 54 5.69 4.27 10.93
CA LEU A 54 6.96 3.95 11.59
C LEU A 54 7.86 5.17 11.79
N ALA A 55 7.92 6.05 10.78
CA ALA A 55 8.75 7.25 10.80
C ALA A 55 8.21 8.33 11.74
N HIS A 56 6.90 8.59 11.71
CA HIS A 56 6.29 9.77 12.34
C HIS A 56 5.35 9.45 13.50
N GLY A 57 4.84 8.22 13.57
CA GLY A 57 3.94 7.77 14.62
C GLY A 57 4.56 7.83 16.01
N LYS A 58 3.71 7.86 17.03
CA LYS A 58 4.13 7.91 18.45
C LYS A 58 3.67 6.70 19.25
N SER A 59 2.64 5.98 18.80
CA SER A 59 2.12 4.81 19.51
C SER A 59 3.02 3.60 19.24
N PRO A 60 3.61 2.97 20.28
CA PRO A 60 4.38 1.74 20.10
C PRO A 60 3.53 0.59 19.53
N GLU A 61 2.25 0.54 19.90
CA GLU A 61 1.30 -0.45 19.39
C GLU A 61 1.05 -0.26 17.89
N MET A 62 0.79 0.97 17.44
CA MET A 62 0.59 1.26 16.02
C MET A 62 1.86 0.99 15.20
N LYS A 63 3.05 1.32 15.73
CA LYS A 63 4.31 0.94 15.07
C LYS A 63 4.51 -0.57 14.98
N ALA A 64 4.13 -1.32 16.02
CA ALA A 64 4.19 -2.78 15.97
C ALA A 64 3.23 -3.35 14.92
N MET A 65 2.03 -2.78 14.80
CA MET A 65 1.07 -3.12 13.77
C MET A 65 1.62 -2.78 12.36
N SER A 66 2.20 -1.61 12.15
CA SER A 66 2.80 -1.22 10.87
C SER A 66 3.91 -2.17 10.41
N LYS A 67 4.76 -2.66 11.33
CA LYS A 67 5.77 -3.69 10.99
C LYS A 67 5.11 -4.98 10.48
N LYS A 68 4.01 -5.42 11.11
CA LYS A 68 3.26 -6.62 10.69
C LYS A 68 2.62 -6.41 9.31
N ILE A 69 2.00 -5.24 9.08
CA ILE A 69 1.40 -4.87 7.79
C ILE A 69 2.47 -4.92 6.69
N ILE A 70 3.63 -4.28 6.90
CA ILE A 70 4.72 -4.27 5.92
C ILE A 70 5.18 -5.68 5.59
N ALA A 71 5.37 -6.55 6.59
CA ALA A 71 5.84 -7.92 6.37
C ALA A 71 4.82 -8.76 5.60
N ALA A 72 3.54 -8.70 5.99
CA ALA A 72 2.47 -9.45 5.34
C ALA A 72 2.25 -8.98 3.90
N GLN A 73 2.09 -7.67 3.70
CA GLN A 73 1.74 -7.15 2.39
C GLN A 73 2.88 -7.21 1.38
N LYS A 74 4.15 -7.12 1.82
CA LYS A 74 5.29 -7.41 0.92
C LYS A 74 5.29 -8.86 0.44
N LYS A 75 4.88 -9.80 1.30
CA LYS A 75 4.77 -11.21 0.91
C LYS A 75 3.66 -11.40 -0.12
N GLU A 76 2.49 -10.80 0.11
CA GLU A 76 1.32 -10.85 -0.79
C GLU A 76 1.60 -10.18 -2.14
N ILE A 77 2.28 -9.02 -2.15
CA ILE A 77 2.77 -8.37 -3.39
C ILE A 77 3.62 -9.35 -4.21
N ALA A 78 4.56 -10.05 -3.55
CA ALA A 78 5.40 -11.02 -4.24
C ALA A 78 4.61 -12.25 -4.74
N GLU A 79 3.52 -12.61 -4.07
CA GLU A 79 2.60 -13.67 -4.52
C GLU A 79 1.81 -13.23 -5.75
N PHE A 80 1.25 -12.02 -5.76
CA PHE A 80 0.59 -11.42 -6.93
C PHE A 80 1.54 -11.30 -8.12
N ASP A 81 2.77 -10.82 -7.92
CA ASP A 81 3.78 -10.72 -8.97
C ASP A 81 4.12 -12.08 -9.59
N ARG A 82 4.33 -13.09 -8.74
CA ARG A 82 4.60 -14.46 -9.21
C ARG A 82 3.43 -15.05 -9.98
N TRP A 83 2.21 -14.75 -9.57
CA TRP A 83 1.01 -15.23 -10.25
C TRP A 83 0.81 -14.51 -11.59
N LEU A 84 0.87 -13.17 -11.61
CA LEU A 84 0.73 -12.34 -12.82
C LEU A 84 1.76 -12.69 -13.89
N ALA A 85 3.00 -12.97 -13.51
CA ALA A 85 4.06 -13.39 -14.44
C ALA A 85 3.75 -14.70 -15.19
N LYS A 86 2.83 -15.52 -14.66
CA LYS A 86 2.38 -16.78 -15.30
C LYS A 86 1.18 -16.58 -16.21
N GLN A 87 0.47 -15.45 -16.14
CA GLN A 87 -0.80 -15.22 -16.85
C GLN A 87 -0.61 -14.62 -18.25
N LYS A 88 0.40 -15.08 -19.00
CA LYS A 88 0.67 -14.60 -20.37
C LYS A 88 -0.55 -14.74 -21.27
#